data_AF-A0A8N4EVZ1-F1
#
_entry.id   AF-A0A8N4EVZ1-F1
#
_cell.length_a   1.000
_cell.length_b   1.000
_cell.length_c   1.000
_cell.angle_alpha   90.00
_cell.angle_beta   90.00
_cell.angle_gamma   90.00
#
_symmetry.space_group_name_H-M   'P 1'
#
loop_
_entity.id
_entity.type
_entity.pdbx_description
1 polymer ?
#
loop_
_entity_poly.entity_id
_entity_poly.type
_entity_poly.pdbx_seq_one_letter_code
_entity_poly.pdbx_strand_id
1 'polypeptide(L)'
;MAMTAHSTGRLPESSSSCRQAVMPARHRYRPCSLSMNGCRREGVAVPVGICETRTLPAVSAPESAVSELKSAISALVDADPPPSTSGIIRLQVPIRQRADAIVWLHAQHPLPRCYFSARSHPSLSVPLSLRDGNGRRFLSSEDEDVVSVAGVGSAVFFHGSDPFSLDDWRCIKRFLSKDCPLIRAYGGIRFDPRTNVSPEWKNFGSFYFVVPQVEFDELEESSMLALNIAWDNTLLWTWQKAINGVQATMNQIAPCFCRLRNLFPGTAIIGFNHVPTKASWDISVKKALQIIKRRNSELVKVVLARCSRYATDTSIDPVSLLACLKQVEGQNAYQFFIQPPDAPAFIGNTPEKLFHRKYSNITSEALAGTRARGLTKVEDLQIGQDLLSSPKDNNEFTIVRESIRRKMEITCNEVLVEPSKALRKLPRVQHLSAELSGTLRNEDDEFDILTCLHPSPAVCGLPTEEARQFIEENDV
;
A
#
# COMPACT_ATOMS: atom_id res chain seq x y z
N MET A 1 -53.50 -36.02 6.95
CA MET A 1 -54.28 -37.14 6.38
C MET A 1 -53.30 -37.98 5.57
N ALA A 2 -53.03 -39.18 6.05
CA ALA A 2 -52.13 -40.14 5.41
C ALA A 2 -52.72 -40.65 4.09
N MET A 3 -51.87 -41.07 3.14
CA MET A 3 -51.88 -42.46 2.63
C MET A 3 -50.71 -42.73 1.68
N THR A 4 -50.01 -43.80 2.02
CA THR A 4 -49.07 -44.64 1.28
C THR A 4 -49.76 -45.51 0.22
N ALA A 5 -49.07 -45.86 -0.88
CA ALA A 5 -49.09 -47.20 -1.47
C ALA A 5 -47.94 -47.44 -2.47
N HIS A 6 -47.26 -48.57 -2.31
CA HIS A 6 -46.21 -49.15 -3.17
C HIS A 6 -46.76 -49.80 -4.44
N SER A 7 -45.93 -49.92 -5.49
CA SER A 7 -45.80 -51.14 -6.31
C SER A 7 -44.72 -51.02 -7.40
N THR A 8 -43.62 -51.75 -7.17
CA THR A 8 -42.70 -52.51 -8.06
C THR A 8 -42.72 -52.34 -9.59
N GLY A 9 -41.53 -52.18 -10.17
CA GLY A 9 -41.21 -52.56 -11.56
C GLY A 9 -39.76 -52.21 -11.94
N ARG A 10 -38.90 -53.22 -12.16
CA ARG A 10 -37.47 -53.08 -12.51
C ARG A 10 -37.27 -52.65 -13.98
N LEU A 11 -36.35 -51.69 -14.15
CA LEU A 11 -35.39 -51.37 -15.24
C LEU A 11 -35.64 -51.86 -16.68
N PRO A 12 -35.28 -50.99 -17.65
CA PRO A 12 -34.06 -51.29 -18.41
C PRO A 12 -33.06 -50.13 -18.47
N GLU A 13 -31.82 -50.53 -18.78
CA GLU A 13 -30.57 -49.79 -18.78
C GLU A 13 -30.56 -48.58 -19.72
N SER A 14 -29.98 -47.47 -19.25
CA SER A 14 -29.61 -46.32 -20.09
C SER A 14 -28.15 -45.93 -19.84
N SER A 15 -27.36 -46.12 -20.90
CA SER A 15 -26.02 -45.60 -21.19
C SER A 15 -25.54 -44.41 -20.33
N SER A 16 -24.53 -44.66 -19.50
CA SER A 16 -23.76 -43.64 -18.78
C SER A 16 -22.80 -42.91 -19.73
N SER A 17 -23.23 -41.78 -20.30
CA SER A 17 -22.33 -40.79 -20.89
C SER A 17 -21.69 -39.98 -19.76
N CYS A 18 -20.46 -40.35 -19.39
CA CYS A 18 -19.62 -39.65 -18.42
C CYS A 18 -19.35 -38.21 -18.87
N ARG A 19 -20.09 -37.23 -18.34
CA ARG A 19 -19.72 -35.82 -18.43
C ARG A 19 -18.61 -35.58 -17.41
N GLN A 20 -17.35 -35.62 -17.88
CA GLN A 20 -16.22 -35.14 -17.12
C GLN A 20 -16.40 -33.65 -16.82
N ALA A 21 -16.78 -33.35 -15.59
CA ALA A 21 -16.61 -32.03 -15.02
C ALA A 21 -15.11 -31.75 -14.97
N VAL A 22 -14.64 -30.78 -15.75
CA VAL A 22 -13.28 -30.24 -15.66
C VAL A 22 -13.20 -29.48 -14.34
N MET A 23 -12.85 -30.20 -13.27
CA MET A 23 -12.42 -29.62 -12.02
C MET A 23 -11.10 -28.87 -12.29
N PRO A 24 -10.97 -27.58 -11.93
CA PRO A 24 -9.67 -26.93 -12.01
C PRO A 24 -8.71 -27.71 -11.11
N ALA A 25 -7.59 -28.12 -11.68
CA ALA A 25 -6.57 -28.89 -10.97
C ALA A 25 -6.20 -28.16 -9.68
N ARG A 26 -6.54 -28.76 -8.53
CA ARG A 26 -5.93 -28.41 -7.25
C ARG A 26 -4.47 -28.83 -7.34
N HIS A 27 -3.64 -27.99 -7.94
CA HIS A 27 -2.20 -28.08 -7.73
C HIS A 27 -1.99 -27.96 -6.22
N ARG A 28 -1.49 -29.03 -5.60
CA ARG A 28 -1.00 -28.99 -4.22
C ARG A 28 0.17 -28.00 -4.22
N TYR A 29 -0.13 -26.74 -3.92
CA TYR A 29 0.88 -25.72 -3.68
C TYR A 29 1.76 -26.20 -2.53
N ARG A 30 3.06 -26.39 -2.78
CA ARG A 30 4.03 -26.38 -1.69
C ARG A 30 4.01 -24.95 -1.13
N PRO A 31 3.82 -24.74 0.18
CA PRO A 31 3.95 -23.42 0.76
C PRO A 31 5.41 -23.01 0.59
N CYS A 32 5.72 -22.22 -0.45
CA CYS A 32 7.04 -21.64 -0.62
C CYS A 32 7.12 -20.42 0.31
N SER A 33 7.22 -20.68 1.62
CA SER A 33 7.69 -19.71 2.61
C SER A 33 9.22 -19.60 2.56
N LEU A 34 9.79 -19.46 1.35
CA LEU A 34 11.24 -19.30 1.15
C LEU A 34 11.61 -17.82 1.24
N SER A 35 11.26 -17.19 2.35
CA SER A 35 11.55 -15.78 2.61
C SER A 35 12.09 -15.59 4.03
N MET A 36 12.96 -14.61 4.19
CA MET A 36 13.50 -14.24 5.50
C MET A 36 12.49 -13.39 6.28
N ASN A 37 12.16 -13.78 7.51
CA ASN A 37 11.53 -12.85 8.44
C ASN A 37 12.62 -11.91 8.99
N GLY A 38 12.53 -10.63 8.66
CA GLY A 38 13.51 -9.61 9.04
C GLY A 38 13.33 -9.05 10.46
N CYS A 39 12.24 -9.40 11.16
CA CYS A 39 12.03 -8.98 12.55
C CYS A 39 13.06 -9.65 13.47
N ARG A 40 13.77 -8.85 14.27
CA ARG A 40 14.63 -9.35 15.36
C ARG A 40 13.93 -9.16 16.70
N ARG A 41 14.05 -10.16 17.57
CA ARG A 41 13.52 -10.09 18.94
C ARG A 41 14.51 -9.52 19.95
N GLU A 42 15.82 -9.58 19.66
CA GLU A 42 16.88 -9.19 20.58
C GLU A 42 18.10 -8.59 19.85
N GLY A 43 18.75 -7.60 20.49
CA GLY A 43 19.97 -6.94 20.01
C GLY A 43 19.74 -5.68 19.17
N VAL A 44 20.77 -4.82 19.10
CA VAL A 44 20.70 -3.60 18.28
C VAL A 44 20.62 -3.98 16.81
N ALA A 45 19.62 -3.42 16.13
CA ALA A 45 19.42 -3.54 14.70
C ALA A 45 20.51 -2.76 13.93
N VAL A 46 21.65 -3.41 13.67
CA VAL A 46 22.77 -2.84 12.89
C VAL A 46 22.51 -3.03 11.38
N PRO A 47 22.80 -2.02 10.52
CA PRO A 47 22.74 -2.17 9.07
C PRO A 47 23.40 -3.46 8.59
N VAL A 48 22.84 -4.06 7.54
CA VAL A 48 23.43 -5.27 6.98
C VAL A 48 24.82 -4.97 6.41
N GLY A 49 25.73 -5.94 6.48
CA GLY A 49 27.14 -5.71 6.13
C GLY A 49 27.40 -5.43 4.65
N ILE A 50 26.48 -5.80 3.76
CA ILE A 50 26.52 -5.47 2.33
C ILE A 50 25.16 -4.92 1.90
N CYS A 51 25.14 -3.74 1.27
CA CYS A 51 23.96 -3.21 0.58
C CYS A 51 24.46 -2.68 -0.77
N GLU A 52 24.07 -3.35 -1.86
CA GLU A 52 24.63 -3.09 -3.19
C GLU A 52 23.58 -3.17 -4.28
N THR A 53 23.69 -2.30 -5.29
CA THR A 53 22.94 -2.39 -6.54
C THR A 53 23.89 -2.70 -7.70
N ARG A 54 23.58 -3.75 -8.47
CA ARG A 54 24.32 -4.14 -9.68
C ARG A 54 23.42 -3.99 -10.89
N THR A 55 23.84 -3.18 -11.84
CA THR A 55 23.10 -2.93 -13.08
C THR A 55 23.68 -3.77 -14.21
N LEU A 56 22.86 -4.63 -14.79
CA LEU A 56 23.17 -5.42 -15.98
C LEU A 56 22.94 -4.60 -17.27
N PRO A 57 23.46 -5.06 -18.42
CA PRO A 57 23.23 -4.38 -19.69
C PRO A 57 21.74 -4.21 -20.02
N ALA A 58 21.39 -3.04 -20.58
CA ALA A 58 20.02 -2.74 -20.93
C ALA A 58 19.50 -3.62 -22.08
N VAL A 59 18.24 -4.04 -21.98
CA VAL A 59 17.56 -4.88 -22.99
C VAL A 59 16.42 -4.12 -23.68
N SER A 60 15.98 -4.62 -24.83
CA SER A 60 14.88 -4.01 -25.59
C SER A 60 13.49 -4.29 -25.02
N ALA A 61 13.29 -5.48 -24.44
CA ALA A 61 11.97 -5.96 -24.03
C ALA A 61 12.01 -6.65 -22.65
N PRO A 62 10.91 -6.64 -21.89
CA PRO A 62 10.84 -7.28 -20.57
C PRO A 62 11.14 -8.78 -20.55
N GLU A 63 10.74 -9.54 -21.59
CA GLU A 63 11.00 -10.98 -21.69
C GLU A 63 12.51 -11.27 -21.65
N SER A 64 13.30 -10.43 -22.33
CA SER A 64 14.76 -10.52 -22.33
C SER A 64 15.34 -10.22 -20.95
N ALA A 65 14.76 -9.29 -20.19
CA ALA A 65 15.22 -8.98 -18.84
C ALA A 65 15.05 -10.16 -17.88
N VAL A 66 13.96 -10.93 -18.02
CA VAL A 66 13.75 -12.16 -17.25
C VAL A 66 14.85 -13.18 -17.54
N SER A 67 15.22 -13.36 -18.81
CA SER A 67 16.32 -14.26 -19.23
C SER A 67 17.67 -13.81 -18.70
N GLU A 68 18.00 -12.52 -18.77
CA GLU A 68 19.24 -11.96 -18.23
C GLU A 68 19.35 -12.18 -16.71
N LEU A 69 18.28 -11.91 -15.96
CA LEU A 69 18.26 -12.18 -14.52
C LEU A 69 18.41 -13.67 -14.20
N LYS A 70 17.77 -14.56 -14.96
CA LYS A 70 17.95 -16.02 -14.78
C LYS A 70 19.39 -16.44 -14.99
N SER A 71 20.05 -15.93 -16.04
CA SER A 71 21.46 -16.18 -16.31
C SER A 71 22.36 -15.67 -15.18
N ALA A 72 22.09 -14.45 -14.70
CA ALA A 72 22.85 -13.86 -13.60
C ALA A 72 22.70 -14.66 -12.29
N ILE A 73 21.50 -15.17 -11.98
CA ILE A 73 21.28 -16.05 -10.82
C ILE A 73 22.06 -17.35 -10.97
N SER A 74 22.02 -17.99 -12.15
CA SER A 74 22.79 -19.22 -12.38
C SER A 74 24.29 -19.00 -12.16
N ALA A 75 24.85 -17.87 -12.61
CA ALA A 75 26.24 -17.54 -12.34
C ALA A 75 26.54 -17.33 -10.84
N LEU A 76 25.58 -16.82 -10.06
CA LEU A 76 25.73 -16.64 -8.61
C LEU A 76 25.58 -17.95 -7.81
N VAL A 77 24.93 -18.97 -8.36
CA VAL A 77 24.85 -20.31 -7.74
C VAL A 77 26.22 -20.97 -7.69
N ASP A 78 27.02 -20.78 -8.75
CA ASP A 78 28.36 -21.37 -8.87
C ASP A 78 29.46 -20.50 -8.26
N ALA A 79 29.13 -19.27 -7.84
CA ALA A 79 30.08 -18.32 -7.25
C ALA A 79 30.24 -18.51 -5.73
N ASP A 80 31.40 -18.09 -5.21
CA ASP A 80 31.62 -18.03 -3.76
C ASP A 80 30.62 -17.10 -3.07
N PRO A 81 30.14 -17.45 -1.86
CA PRO A 81 29.23 -16.59 -1.12
C PRO A 81 29.90 -15.25 -0.76
N PRO A 82 29.12 -14.16 -0.63
CA PRO A 82 29.65 -12.88 -0.19
C PRO A 82 30.38 -12.99 1.17
N PRO A 83 31.45 -12.19 1.40
CA PRO A 83 32.27 -12.29 2.61
C PRO A 83 31.53 -11.85 3.89
N SER A 84 30.43 -11.09 3.76
CA SER A 84 29.63 -10.63 4.89
C SER A 84 28.59 -11.68 5.32
N THR A 85 28.37 -11.79 6.63
CA THR A 85 27.36 -12.67 7.22
C THR A 85 25.92 -12.16 7.05
N SER A 86 25.74 -10.91 6.61
CA SER A 86 24.44 -10.33 6.27
C SER A 86 24.55 -9.35 5.10
N GLY A 87 23.50 -9.23 4.30
CA GLY A 87 23.47 -8.29 3.19
C GLY A 87 22.19 -8.32 2.38
N ILE A 88 22.09 -7.37 1.46
CA ILE A 88 21.11 -7.33 0.40
C ILE A 88 21.77 -6.84 -0.90
N ILE A 89 21.55 -7.59 -1.98
CA ILE A 89 22.02 -7.24 -3.32
C ILE A 89 20.80 -7.08 -4.23
N ARG A 90 20.68 -5.93 -4.87
CA ARG A 90 19.73 -5.68 -5.96
C ARG A 90 20.43 -5.91 -7.29
N LEU A 91 20.01 -6.91 -8.06
CA LEU A 91 20.37 -7.05 -9.46
C LEU A 91 19.28 -6.42 -10.31
N GLN A 92 19.62 -5.52 -11.22
CA GLN A 92 18.63 -4.83 -12.04
C GLN A 92 19.00 -4.82 -13.52
N VAL A 93 17.98 -4.94 -14.37
CA VAL A 93 18.09 -4.91 -15.83
C VAL A 93 17.22 -3.76 -16.36
N PRO A 94 17.82 -2.70 -16.89
CA PRO A 94 17.07 -1.64 -17.56
C PRO A 94 16.39 -2.17 -18.83
N ILE A 95 15.14 -1.77 -19.05
CA ILE A 95 14.32 -2.15 -20.20
C ILE A 95 13.99 -0.88 -20.98
N ARG A 96 14.41 -0.81 -22.25
CA ARG A 96 14.21 0.39 -23.09
C ARG A 96 12.74 0.67 -23.38
N GLN A 97 11.92 -0.35 -23.46
CA GLN A 97 10.48 -0.21 -23.63
C GLN A 97 9.80 0.08 -22.28
N ARG A 98 8.98 1.13 -22.24
CA ARG A 98 8.06 1.35 -21.12
C ARG A 98 6.93 0.32 -21.14
N ALA A 99 6.68 -0.32 -20.00
CA ALA A 99 5.52 -1.17 -19.74
C ALA A 99 4.89 -0.83 -18.39
N ASP A 100 3.59 -1.10 -18.25
CA ASP A 100 2.84 -0.80 -17.03
C ASP A 100 3.08 -1.88 -15.96
N ALA A 101 3.54 -1.46 -14.78
CA ALA A 101 3.81 -2.36 -13.67
C ALA A 101 2.56 -3.14 -13.22
N ILE A 102 1.35 -2.57 -13.35
CA ILE A 102 0.11 -3.27 -12.97
C ILE A 102 -0.22 -4.41 -13.94
N VAL A 103 0.08 -4.22 -15.22
CA VAL A 103 -0.12 -5.24 -16.27
C VAL A 103 0.85 -6.39 -16.04
N TRP A 104 2.09 -6.08 -15.68
CA TRP A 104 3.07 -7.08 -15.28
C TRP A 104 2.59 -7.86 -14.05
N LEU A 105 2.13 -7.17 -13.00
CA LEU A 105 1.66 -7.78 -11.75
C LEU A 105 0.47 -8.72 -11.96
N HIS A 106 -0.45 -8.34 -12.85
CA HIS A 106 -1.63 -9.14 -13.20
C HIS A 106 -1.25 -10.48 -13.85
N ALA A 107 -0.17 -10.51 -14.62
CA ALA A 107 0.30 -11.73 -15.27
C ALA A 107 0.97 -12.72 -14.28
N GLN A 108 1.28 -12.30 -13.05
CA GLN A 108 2.00 -13.14 -12.10
C GLN A 108 1.08 -14.08 -11.32
N HIS A 109 1.54 -15.32 -11.15
CA HIS A 109 0.92 -16.35 -10.31
C HIS A 109 0.92 -15.94 -8.82
N PRO A 110 0.09 -16.58 -7.98
CA PRO A 110 -0.08 -16.20 -6.57
C PRO A 110 1.18 -16.47 -5.74
N LEU A 111 2.03 -15.45 -5.70
CA LEU A 111 3.06 -15.20 -4.71
C LEU A 111 2.58 -14.05 -3.78
N PRO A 112 3.29 -13.72 -2.70
CA PRO A 112 3.11 -12.42 -2.06
C PRO A 112 3.27 -11.31 -3.10
N ARG A 113 2.39 -10.32 -3.08
CA ARG A 113 2.34 -9.27 -4.11
C ARG A 113 2.21 -7.89 -3.46
N CYS A 114 2.89 -6.91 -4.02
CA CYS A 114 2.71 -5.51 -3.69
C CYS A 114 2.63 -4.64 -4.95
N TYR A 115 1.95 -3.50 -4.84
CA TYR A 115 2.00 -2.43 -5.82
C TYR A 115 1.97 -1.09 -5.11
N PHE A 116 2.70 -0.12 -5.63
CA PHE A 116 2.62 1.27 -5.19
C PHE A 116 2.73 2.21 -6.39
N SER A 117 1.89 3.23 -6.41
CA SER A 117 1.98 4.36 -7.34
C SER A 117 1.73 5.64 -6.58
N ALA A 118 2.60 6.63 -6.76
CA ALA A 118 2.37 7.96 -6.24
C ALA A 118 1.22 8.66 -6.98
N ARG A 119 0.66 9.71 -6.36
CA ARG A 119 -0.20 10.66 -7.08
C ARG A 119 0.58 11.27 -8.22
N SER A 120 -0.02 11.36 -9.41
CA SER A 120 0.57 12.16 -10.48
C SER A 120 0.63 13.61 -10.03
N HIS A 121 1.81 14.21 -10.01
CA HIS A 121 1.92 15.64 -9.82
C HIS A 121 1.36 16.31 -11.07
N PRO A 122 0.26 17.09 -11.00
CA PRO A 122 0.04 18.08 -12.05
C PRO A 122 1.30 18.93 -12.04
N SER A 123 1.86 19.22 -13.19
CA SER A 123 3.06 20.04 -13.38
C SER A 123 2.92 21.41 -12.71
N LEU A 124 3.07 21.45 -11.39
CA LEU A 124 3.09 22.63 -10.56
C LEU A 124 4.56 23.03 -10.50
N SER A 125 4.81 24.25 -10.94
CA SER A 125 6.10 24.92 -10.89
C SER A 125 6.73 24.73 -9.50
N VAL A 126 7.78 23.91 -9.45
CA VAL A 126 8.69 23.80 -8.31
C VAL A 126 9.11 25.22 -7.88
N PRO A 127 9.14 25.54 -6.57
CA PRO A 127 9.61 26.84 -6.09
C PRO A 127 10.96 27.23 -6.71
N LEU A 128 11.12 28.51 -7.05
CA LEU A 128 12.34 29.08 -7.64
C LEU A 128 13.61 28.80 -6.82
N SER A 129 13.49 28.45 -5.54
CA SER A 129 14.59 28.11 -4.63
C SER A 129 15.27 26.76 -4.91
N LEU A 130 14.78 25.95 -5.85
CA LEU A 130 15.37 24.65 -6.22
C LEU A 130 15.96 24.62 -7.64
N ARG A 131 16.18 25.80 -8.25
CA ARG A 131 16.84 25.94 -9.56
C ARG A 131 18.20 26.63 -9.39
N ASP A 132 19.22 26.10 -10.05
CA ASP A 132 20.50 26.82 -10.21
C ASP A 132 20.29 28.05 -11.12
N GLY A 133 21.25 28.98 -11.16
CA GLY A 133 21.23 30.20 -11.97
C GLY A 133 21.02 29.98 -13.49
N ASN A 134 21.07 28.72 -13.96
CA ASN A 134 20.73 28.28 -15.32
C ASN A 134 19.37 27.59 -15.46
N GLY A 135 18.50 27.60 -14.44
CA GLY A 135 17.16 27.03 -14.48
C GLY A 135 17.09 25.49 -14.39
N ARG A 136 18.21 24.79 -14.17
CA ARG A 136 18.27 23.34 -13.95
C ARG A 136 17.92 22.99 -12.50
N ARG A 137 17.14 21.92 -12.31
CA ARG A 137 16.77 21.37 -11.00
C ARG A 137 18.04 20.91 -10.25
N PHE A 138 18.11 21.18 -8.94
CA PHE A 138 19.21 20.75 -8.06
C PHE A 138 19.21 19.25 -7.69
N LEU A 139 18.57 18.38 -8.45
CA LEU A 139 18.24 17.01 -7.99
C LEU A 139 19.02 15.96 -8.78
N SER A 140 19.69 15.05 -8.06
CA SER A 140 20.23 13.82 -8.61
C SER A 140 19.10 12.96 -9.18
N SER A 141 19.35 12.37 -10.34
CA SER A 141 18.38 11.84 -11.32
C SER A 141 17.82 10.44 -11.01
N GLU A 142 18.02 9.87 -9.82
CA GLU A 142 17.79 8.43 -9.62
C GLU A 142 16.45 8.07 -8.94
N ASP A 143 15.82 9.00 -8.20
CA ASP A 143 14.59 8.72 -7.45
C ASP A 143 13.32 9.33 -8.08
N GLU A 144 13.44 10.31 -8.99
CA GLU A 144 12.30 11.05 -9.52
C GLU A 144 11.62 10.42 -10.74
N ASP A 145 12.21 9.36 -11.32
CA ASP A 145 11.70 8.77 -12.56
C ASP A 145 10.75 7.58 -12.35
N VAL A 146 10.56 7.11 -11.11
CA VAL A 146 9.69 5.95 -10.82
C VAL A 146 8.23 6.38 -10.73
N VAL A 147 7.43 5.95 -11.70
CA VAL A 147 6.00 6.22 -11.79
C VAL A 147 5.21 5.26 -10.89
N SER A 148 5.49 3.96 -11.02
CA SER A 148 4.84 2.92 -10.22
C SER A 148 5.75 1.71 -10.06
N VAL A 149 5.49 0.91 -9.04
CA VAL A 149 6.25 -0.29 -8.72
C VAL A 149 5.31 -1.45 -8.48
N ALA A 150 5.62 -2.61 -9.04
CA ALA A 150 5.00 -3.88 -8.74
C ALA A 150 6.04 -4.86 -8.20
N GLY A 151 5.73 -5.54 -7.11
CA GLY A 151 6.62 -6.52 -6.51
C GLY A 151 5.94 -7.88 -6.33
N VAL A 152 6.70 -8.95 -6.52
CA VAL A 152 6.28 -10.32 -6.21
C VAL A 152 7.33 -11.08 -5.41
N GLY A 153 6.87 -12.00 -4.57
CA GLY A 153 7.71 -12.69 -3.60
C GLY A 153 8.22 -11.76 -2.50
N SER A 154 9.05 -12.30 -1.61
CA SER A 154 9.60 -11.53 -0.49
C SER A 154 11.07 -11.90 -0.31
N ALA A 155 11.98 -10.95 -0.58
CA ALA A 155 13.38 -11.10 -0.20
C ALA A 155 13.50 -11.05 1.33
N VAL A 156 12.78 -10.09 1.92
CA VAL A 156 12.59 -9.95 3.36
C VAL A 156 11.13 -9.57 3.61
N PHE A 157 10.51 -10.15 4.63
CA PHE A 157 9.23 -9.69 5.14
C PHE A 157 9.32 -9.38 6.63
N PHE A 158 8.48 -8.45 7.09
CA PHE A 158 8.40 -8.02 8.48
C PHE A 158 6.94 -8.13 8.88
N HIS A 159 6.68 -8.91 9.91
CA HIS A 159 5.32 -9.13 10.41
C HIS A 159 5.36 -9.33 11.92
N GLY A 160 4.39 -8.75 12.62
CA GLY A 160 4.29 -8.85 14.07
C GLY A 160 2.85 -8.83 14.55
N SER A 161 2.60 -9.41 15.72
CA SER A 161 1.33 -9.31 16.42
C SER A 161 1.26 -8.10 17.34
N ASP A 162 2.42 -7.63 17.82
CA ASP A 162 2.52 -6.50 18.73
C ASP A 162 2.44 -5.17 17.97
N PRO A 163 2.10 -4.06 18.65
CA PRO A 163 2.14 -2.73 18.05
C PRO A 163 3.51 -2.43 17.42
N PHE A 164 3.48 -1.86 16.22
CA PHE A 164 4.70 -1.53 15.47
C PHE A 164 5.60 -0.60 16.27
N SER A 165 6.82 -1.06 16.56
CA SER A 165 7.76 -0.40 17.46
C SER A 165 8.93 0.25 16.72
N LEU A 166 9.72 1.05 17.45
CA LEU A 166 10.96 1.63 16.92
C LEU A 166 11.96 0.53 16.51
N ASP A 167 11.96 -0.61 17.22
CA ASP A 167 12.86 -1.72 16.89
C ASP A 167 12.43 -2.45 15.62
N ASP A 168 11.12 -2.57 15.35
CA ASP A 168 10.60 -3.08 14.08
C ASP A 168 10.98 -2.14 12.92
N TRP A 169 10.84 -0.83 13.14
CA TRP A 169 11.27 0.18 12.19
C TRP A 169 12.77 0.09 11.89
N ARG A 170 13.60 -0.04 12.93
CA ARG A 170 15.04 -0.25 12.76
C ARG A 170 15.32 -1.55 12.01
N CYS A 171 14.61 -2.63 12.29
CA CYS A 171 14.75 -3.90 11.56
C CYS A 171 14.55 -3.72 10.04
N ILE A 172 13.56 -2.92 9.62
CA ILE A 172 13.35 -2.56 8.22
C ILE A 172 14.54 -1.74 7.69
N LYS A 173 14.91 -0.66 8.39
CA LYS A 173 15.96 0.28 7.97
C LYS A 173 17.32 -0.38 7.76
N ARG A 174 17.61 -1.49 8.43
CA ARG A 174 18.87 -2.24 8.26
C ARG A 174 19.14 -2.67 6.82
N PHE A 175 18.09 -2.86 6.01
CA PHE A 175 18.17 -3.30 4.61
C PHE A 175 18.10 -2.15 3.61
N LEU A 176 17.93 -0.90 4.07
CA LEU A 176 17.75 0.26 3.21
C LEU A 176 19.00 1.15 3.29
N SER A 177 19.52 1.58 2.13
CA SER A 177 20.69 2.47 2.05
C SER A 177 20.42 3.65 1.15
N LYS A 178 21.00 4.81 1.49
CA LYS A 178 20.99 6.01 0.63
C LYS A 178 21.76 5.79 -0.67
N ASP A 179 22.73 4.88 -0.66
CA ASP A 179 23.54 4.50 -1.83
C ASP A 179 22.81 3.50 -2.74
N CYS A 180 21.69 2.94 -2.29
CA CYS A 180 20.86 1.99 -3.03
C CYS A 180 19.37 2.38 -2.91
N PRO A 181 18.96 3.54 -3.47
CA PRO A 181 17.66 4.17 -3.21
C PRO A 181 16.45 3.36 -3.73
N LEU A 182 16.68 2.43 -4.65
CA LEU A 182 15.65 1.55 -5.22
C LEU A 182 15.44 0.25 -4.43
N ILE A 183 16.25 -0.01 -3.39
CA ILE A 183 15.92 -1.05 -2.41
C ILE A 183 14.92 -0.45 -1.43
N ARG A 184 13.65 -0.86 -1.53
CA ARG A 184 12.52 -0.27 -0.81
C ARG A 184 11.69 -1.33 -0.10
N ALA A 185 11.05 -0.92 1.00
CA ALA A 185 10.09 -1.74 1.72
C ALA A 185 8.68 -1.16 1.54
N TYR A 186 7.71 -2.02 1.24
CA TYR A 186 6.31 -1.65 1.02
C TYR A 186 5.44 -2.37 2.04
N GLY A 187 4.43 -1.68 2.58
CA GLY A 187 3.61 -2.27 3.62
C GLY A 187 2.75 -1.25 4.35
N GLY A 188 2.32 -1.64 5.54
CA GLY A 188 1.53 -0.78 6.39
C GLY A 188 1.40 -1.29 7.82
N ILE A 189 0.92 -0.38 8.67
CA ILE A 189 0.59 -0.62 10.07
C ILE A 189 -0.92 -0.51 10.25
N ARG A 190 -1.48 -1.25 11.21
CA ARG A 190 -2.91 -1.15 11.52
C ARG A 190 -3.30 0.25 12.00
N PHE A 191 -4.57 0.60 11.78
CA PHE A 191 -5.17 1.82 12.32
C PHE A 191 -5.04 1.88 13.85
N ASP A 192 -5.43 0.80 14.52
CA ASP A 192 -5.34 0.66 15.96
C ASP A 192 -4.70 -0.68 16.33
N PRO A 193 -3.45 -0.68 16.83
CA PRO A 193 -2.75 -1.90 17.15
C PRO A 193 -3.16 -2.51 18.51
N ARG A 194 -4.00 -1.84 19.30
CA ARG A 194 -4.41 -2.30 20.64
C ARG A 194 -5.62 -3.22 20.62
N THR A 195 -6.37 -3.23 19.52
CA THR A 195 -7.57 -4.05 19.37
C THR A 195 -7.25 -5.41 18.76
N ASN A 196 -8.10 -6.40 19.05
CA ASN A 196 -7.99 -7.73 18.44
C ASN A 196 -8.00 -7.64 16.90
N VAL A 197 -7.15 -8.46 16.28
CA VAL A 197 -7.08 -8.56 14.81
C VAL A 197 -8.34 -9.26 14.30
N SER A 198 -9.14 -8.58 13.47
CA SER A 198 -10.30 -9.23 12.84
C SER A 198 -9.84 -10.32 11.84
N PRO A 199 -10.65 -11.37 11.58
CA PRO A 199 -10.23 -12.54 10.80
C PRO A 199 -9.61 -12.21 9.44
N GLU A 200 -10.16 -11.23 8.73
CA GLU A 200 -9.69 -10.78 7.42
C GLU A 200 -8.28 -10.15 7.44
N TRP A 201 -7.83 -9.68 8.61
CA TRP A 201 -6.53 -9.04 8.81
C TRP A 201 -5.49 -9.98 9.43
N LYS A 202 -5.85 -11.22 9.76
CA LYS A 202 -5.00 -12.15 10.51
C LYS A 202 -3.64 -12.37 9.84
N ASN A 203 -3.61 -12.51 8.51
CA ASN A 203 -2.37 -12.72 7.75
C ASN A 203 -1.48 -11.46 7.67
N PHE A 204 -2.04 -10.27 7.90
CA PHE A 204 -1.29 -9.02 7.94
C PHE A 204 -0.67 -8.79 9.33
N GLY A 205 -1.29 -9.31 10.40
CA GLY A 205 -0.87 -8.99 11.76
C GLY A 205 -1.11 -7.52 12.11
N SER A 206 -0.36 -7.01 13.08
CA SER A 206 -0.39 -5.59 13.49
C SER A 206 0.35 -4.67 12.53
N PHE A 207 1.32 -5.23 11.80
CA PHE A 207 2.01 -4.58 10.69
C PHE A 207 2.51 -5.65 9.72
N TYR A 208 2.60 -5.28 8.45
CA TYR A 208 3.22 -6.11 7.42
C TYR A 208 4.01 -5.22 6.47
N PHE A 209 5.30 -5.53 6.29
CA PHE A 209 6.16 -4.92 5.29
C PHE A 209 6.91 -5.98 4.50
N VAL A 210 7.25 -5.67 3.26
CA VAL A 210 7.99 -6.55 2.36
C VAL A 210 9.00 -5.76 1.53
N VAL A 211 10.21 -6.28 1.43
CA VAL A 211 11.13 -5.97 0.33
C VAL A 211 10.88 -7.02 -0.75
N PRO A 212 10.30 -6.64 -1.91
CA PRO A 212 9.88 -7.61 -2.92
C PRO A 212 11.09 -8.38 -3.45
N GLN A 213 10.90 -9.67 -3.74
CA GLN A 213 11.99 -10.49 -4.25
C GLN A 213 12.27 -10.20 -5.72
N VAL A 214 11.22 -10.05 -6.52
CA VAL A 214 11.28 -9.55 -7.89
C VAL A 214 10.44 -8.29 -7.97
N GLU A 215 11.00 -7.24 -8.54
CA GLU A 215 10.38 -5.92 -8.64
C GLU A 215 10.37 -5.46 -10.10
N PHE A 216 9.25 -4.91 -10.53
CA PHE A 216 9.09 -4.26 -11.82
C PHE A 216 8.79 -2.78 -11.59
N ASP A 217 9.73 -1.93 -11.96
CA ASP A 217 9.61 -0.49 -11.87
C ASP A 217 9.15 0.07 -13.23
N GLU A 218 7.98 0.72 -13.22
CA GLU A 218 7.56 1.58 -14.32
C GLU A 218 8.25 2.94 -14.16
N LEU A 219 9.08 3.31 -15.13
CA LEU A 219 9.74 4.62 -15.19
C LEU A 219 9.00 5.52 -16.18
N GLU A 220 9.29 6.84 -16.18
CA GLU A 220 8.62 7.80 -17.07
C GLU A 220 8.70 7.42 -18.56
N GLU A 221 9.89 7.01 -19.01
CA GLU A 221 10.18 6.71 -20.44
C GLU A 221 10.60 5.25 -20.67
N SER A 222 10.83 4.48 -19.61
CA SER A 222 11.39 3.14 -19.66
C SER A 222 10.83 2.24 -18.57
N SER A 223 11.38 1.06 -18.40
CA SER A 223 11.05 0.19 -17.26
C SER A 223 12.30 -0.48 -16.74
N MET A 224 12.20 -1.08 -15.57
CA MET A 224 13.29 -1.86 -15.00
C MET A 224 12.74 -3.11 -14.33
N LEU A 225 13.41 -4.24 -14.56
CA LEU A 225 13.14 -5.46 -13.82
C LEU A 225 14.32 -5.69 -12.87
N ALA A 226 14.02 -5.90 -11.60
CA ALA A 226 15.01 -6.09 -10.56
C ALA A 226 14.71 -7.29 -9.68
N LEU A 227 15.76 -7.74 -9.01
CA LEU A 227 15.77 -8.89 -8.14
C LEU A 227 16.55 -8.54 -6.87
N ASN A 228 15.91 -8.72 -5.72
CA ASN A 228 16.53 -8.48 -4.42
C ASN A 228 16.90 -9.82 -3.76
N ILE A 229 18.18 -9.98 -3.44
CA ILE A 229 18.74 -11.17 -2.78
C ILE A 229 19.21 -10.74 -1.39
N ALA A 230 18.47 -11.13 -0.35
CA ALA A 230 18.77 -10.75 1.03
C ALA A 230 19.14 -11.96 1.89
N TRP A 231 20.16 -11.81 2.73
CA TRP A 231 20.60 -12.82 3.69
C TRP A 231 21.00 -12.21 5.04
N ASP A 232 20.82 -12.99 6.09
CA ASP A 232 21.30 -12.68 7.44
C ASP A 232 21.48 -14.01 8.19
N ASN A 233 22.73 -14.39 8.42
CA ASN A 233 23.07 -15.65 9.08
C ASN A 233 22.54 -15.68 10.53
N THR A 234 22.35 -14.53 11.20
CA THR A 234 21.78 -14.50 12.55
C THR A 234 20.28 -14.82 12.55
N LEU A 235 19.61 -14.62 11.40
CA LEU A 235 18.20 -14.97 11.18
C LEU A 235 18.06 -16.38 10.61
N LEU A 236 19.14 -17.17 10.63
CA LEU A 236 19.20 -18.52 10.05
C LEU A 236 18.86 -18.55 8.55
N TRP A 237 19.02 -17.42 7.87
CA TRP A 237 18.77 -17.25 6.44
C TRP A 237 20.08 -16.97 5.71
N THR A 238 20.74 -18.06 5.27
CA THR A 238 22.05 -18.01 4.63
C THR A 238 21.97 -17.57 3.17
N TRP A 239 23.10 -17.15 2.60
CA TRP A 239 23.25 -16.87 1.17
C TRP A 239 22.64 -17.97 0.28
N GLN A 240 22.95 -19.24 0.57
CA GLN A 240 22.42 -20.37 -0.20
C GLN A 240 20.88 -20.45 -0.16
N LYS A 241 20.27 -20.18 1.01
CA LYS A 241 18.79 -20.15 1.12
C LYS A 241 18.21 -19.00 0.31
N ALA A 242 18.87 -17.83 0.35
CA ALA A 242 18.46 -16.66 -0.42
C ALA A 242 18.48 -16.94 -1.93
N ILE A 243 19.57 -17.50 -2.46
CA ILE A 243 19.72 -17.87 -3.87
C ILE A 243 18.70 -18.93 -4.28
N ASN A 244 18.53 -19.99 -3.48
CA ASN A 244 17.54 -21.03 -3.76
C ASN A 244 16.10 -20.47 -3.78
N GLY A 245 15.77 -19.57 -2.86
CA GLY A 245 14.46 -18.91 -2.81
C GLY A 245 14.21 -18.04 -4.04
N VAL A 246 15.20 -17.26 -4.43
CA VAL A 246 15.18 -16.42 -5.63
C VAL A 246 15.01 -17.25 -6.91
N GLN A 247 15.76 -18.35 -7.05
CA GLN A 247 15.63 -19.26 -8.19
C GLN A 247 14.24 -19.90 -8.26
N ALA A 248 13.69 -20.31 -7.10
CA ALA A 248 12.33 -20.86 -7.02
C ALA A 248 11.27 -19.83 -7.44
N THR A 249 11.43 -18.57 -7.07
CA THR A 249 10.55 -17.48 -7.48
C THR A 249 10.67 -17.16 -8.96
N MET A 250 11.89 -17.04 -9.50
CA MET A 250 12.11 -16.76 -10.92
C MET A 250 11.61 -17.86 -11.87
N ASN A 251 11.50 -19.10 -11.38
CA ASN A 251 10.86 -20.19 -12.12
C ASN A 251 9.33 -20.07 -12.20
N GLN A 252 8.72 -19.27 -11.32
CA GLN A 252 7.27 -19.01 -11.28
C GLN A 252 6.88 -17.69 -11.95
N ILE A 253 7.83 -16.78 -12.18
CA ILE A 253 7.59 -15.52 -12.89
C ILE A 253 7.15 -15.81 -14.33
N ALA A 254 6.00 -15.24 -14.70
CA ALA A 254 5.52 -15.27 -16.06
C ALA A 254 6.38 -14.32 -16.91
N PRO A 255 6.95 -14.77 -18.04
CA PRO A 255 7.76 -13.92 -18.91
C PRO A 255 6.89 -12.90 -19.67
N CYS A 256 5.58 -13.15 -19.80
CA CYS A 256 4.69 -12.41 -20.68
C CYS A 256 3.92 -11.29 -19.98
N PHE A 257 3.62 -10.24 -20.75
CA PHE A 257 2.70 -9.17 -20.36
C PHE A 257 1.31 -9.46 -20.96
N CYS A 258 0.40 -9.99 -20.14
CA CYS A 258 -0.97 -10.24 -20.58
C CYS A 258 -1.74 -8.91 -20.64
N ARG A 259 -2.26 -8.54 -21.82
CA ARG A 259 -3.17 -7.37 -21.91
C ARG A 259 -4.36 -7.59 -20.98
N LEU A 260 -4.61 -6.64 -20.08
CA LEU A 260 -5.84 -6.56 -19.29
C LEU A 260 -7.03 -6.37 -20.25
N ARG A 261 -7.66 -7.48 -20.67
CA ARG A 261 -8.87 -7.47 -21.50
C ARG A 261 -10.07 -7.76 -20.60
N ASN A 262 -11.12 -6.95 -20.70
CA ASN A 262 -12.39 -7.08 -19.98
C ASN A 262 -12.18 -7.29 -18.47
N LEU A 263 -11.78 -6.23 -17.76
CA LEU A 263 -11.47 -6.24 -16.32
C LEU A 263 -12.60 -6.83 -15.45
N PHE A 264 -13.85 -6.76 -15.92
CA PHE A 264 -15.02 -7.40 -15.29
C PHE A 264 -16.06 -7.81 -16.34
N PRO A 265 -16.04 -9.02 -16.90
CA PRO A 265 -17.14 -9.52 -17.70
C PRO A 265 -18.25 -9.98 -16.75
N GLY A 266 -19.21 -9.10 -16.45
CA GLY A 266 -20.52 -9.51 -15.93
C GLY A 266 -20.59 -10.06 -14.51
N THR A 267 -19.64 -9.75 -13.62
CA THR A 267 -19.75 -10.10 -12.20
C THR A 267 -20.99 -9.44 -11.59
N ALA A 268 -21.94 -10.25 -11.11
CA ALA A 268 -23.15 -9.78 -10.47
C ALA A 268 -22.97 -9.70 -8.95
N ILE A 269 -23.49 -8.64 -8.35
CA ILE A 269 -23.61 -8.53 -6.90
C ILE A 269 -24.82 -9.36 -6.48
N ILE A 270 -24.59 -10.45 -5.75
CA ILE A 270 -25.63 -11.38 -5.27
C ILE A 270 -26.05 -11.08 -3.83
N GLY A 271 -25.28 -10.26 -3.11
CA GLY A 271 -25.57 -9.88 -1.74
C GLY A 271 -24.84 -8.62 -1.34
N PHE A 272 -25.44 -7.88 -0.42
CA PHE A 272 -24.88 -6.62 0.06
C PHE A 272 -25.36 -6.34 1.49
N ASN A 273 -24.45 -5.89 2.35
CA ASN A 273 -24.81 -5.39 3.66
C ASN A 273 -23.88 -4.27 4.14
N HIS A 274 -24.34 -3.57 5.18
CA HIS A 274 -23.62 -2.51 5.86
C HIS A 274 -23.40 -2.86 7.32
N VAL A 275 -22.18 -2.60 7.80
CA VAL A 275 -21.78 -2.77 9.19
C VAL A 275 -21.01 -1.52 9.63
N PRO A 276 -21.56 -0.68 10.53
CA PRO A 276 -22.89 -0.79 11.13
C PRO A 276 -24.05 -0.53 10.13
N THR A 277 -25.26 -0.96 10.50
CA THR A 277 -26.49 -0.61 9.75
C THR A 277 -26.78 0.89 9.87
N LYS A 278 -27.66 1.43 9.02
CA LYS A 278 -28.09 2.84 9.12
C LYS A 278 -28.64 3.19 10.51
N ALA A 279 -29.45 2.31 11.10
CA ALA A 279 -30.04 2.58 12.41
C ALA A 279 -28.97 2.67 13.51
N SER A 280 -28.03 1.72 13.52
CA SER A 280 -26.89 1.71 14.44
C SER A 280 -25.98 2.91 14.22
N TRP A 281 -25.71 3.27 12.95
CA TRP A 281 -24.96 4.47 12.59
C TRP A 281 -25.60 5.75 13.14
N ASP A 282 -26.92 5.92 12.96
CA ASP A 282 -27.64 7.09 13.45
C ASP A 282 -27.57 7.20 15.00
N ILE A 283 -27.53 6.07 15.71
CA ILE A 283 -27.34 6.02 17.17
C ILE A 283 -25.92 6.47 17.54
N SER A 284 -24.89 5.88 16.92
CA SER A 284 -23.48 6.22 17.21
C SER A 284 -23.18 7.70 16.93
N VAL A 285 -23.70 8.25 15.83
CA VAL A 285 -23.56 9.67 15.50
C VAL A 285 -24.26 10.57 16.52
N LYS A 286 -25.49 10.23 16.94
CA LYS A 286 -26.21 11.00 17.97
C LYS A 286 -25.46 10.98 19.31
N LYS A 287 -24.92 9.82 19.70
CA LYS A 287 -24.12 9.67 20.92
C LYS A 287 -22.85 10.53 20.86
N ALA A 288 -22.12 10.48 19.74
CA ALA A 288 -20.93 11.32 19.52
C ALA A 288 -21.25 12.81 19.65
N LEU A 289 -22.30 13.28 18.98
CA LEU A 289 -22.74 14.68 19.05
C LEU A 289 -23.18 15.10 20.46
N GLN A 290 -23.82 14.21 21.21
CA GLN A 290 -24.20 14.49 22.60
C GLN A 290 -22.98 14.64 23.50
N ILE A 291 -21.94 13.81 23.32
CA ILE A 291 -20.70 13.89 24.09
C ILE A 291 -19.97 15.18 23.77
N ILE A 292 -19.71 15.47 22.49
CA ILE A 292 -18.99 16.66 22.02
C ILE A 292 -19.64 17.96 22.53
N LYS A 293 -20.97 18.00 22.67
CA LYS A 293 -21.71 19.18 23.15
C LYS A 293 -21.62 19.41 24.66
N ARG A 294 -21.11 18.47 25.46
CA ARG A 294 -21.00 18.64 26.92
C ARG A 294 -19.95 19.71 27.22
N ARG A 295 -20.22 20.58 28.20
CA ARG A 295 -19.32 21.69 28.58
C ARG A 295 -17.89 21.25 28.94
N ASN A 296 -17.74 20.08 29.52
CA ASN A 296 -16.44 19.52 29.95
C ASN A 296 -16.06 18.29 29.12
N SER A 297 -16.49 18.21 27.85
CA SER A 297 -16.05 17.10 27.00
C SER A 297 -14.63 17.34 26.52
N GLU A 298 -13.77 16.33 26.71
CA GLU A 298 -12.44 16.31 26.11
C GLU A 298 -12.53 15.97 24.62
N LEU A 299 -13.54 15.19 24.20
CA LEU A 299 -13.74 14.80 22.80
C LEU A 299 -14.26 15.98 21.96
N VAL A 300 -13.45 16.40 20.98
CA VAL A 300 -13.76 17.51 20.06
C VAL A 300 -14.27 16.98 18.71
N LYS A 301 -13.67 15.90 18.22
CA LYS A 301 -13.99 15.28 16.92
C LYS A 301 -13.83 13.76 17.04
N VAL A 302 -14.73 13.01 16.43
CA VAL A 302 -14.57 11.58 16.18
C VAL A 302 -15.00 11.25 14.75
N VAL A 303 -14.29 10.34 14.11
CA VAL A 303 -14.55 9.86 12.76
C VAL A 303 -15.01 8.41 12.89
N LEU A 304 -16.25 8.16 12.51
CA LEU A 304 -16.84 6.82 12.51
C LEU A 304 -16.73 6.21 11.12
N ALA A 305 -16.54 4.90 11.05
CA ALA A 305 -16.44 4.17 9.79
C ALA A 305 -17.66 3.29 9.53
N ARG A 306 -17.87 2.93 8.26
CA ARG A 306 -18.88 1.94 7.88
C ARG A 306 -18.33 1.02 6.81
N CYS A 307 -18.26 -0.27 7.13
CA CYS A 307 -17.94 -1.32 6.18
C CYS A 307 -19.16 -1.65 5.31
N SER A 308 -18.96 -1.73 4.00
CA SER A 308 -19.97 -2.17 3.04
C SER A 308 -19.47 -3.44 2.37
N ARG A 309 -20.09 -4.58 2.65
CA ARG A 309 -19.64 -5.88 2.13
C ARG A 309 -20.50 -6.27 0.95
N TYR A 310 -19.85 -6.60 -0.16
CA TYR A 310 -20.48 -7.07 -1.39
C TYR A 310 -20.12 -8.53 -1.60
N ALA A 311 -21.13 -9.37 -1.76
CA ALA A 311 -20.97 -10.75 -2.20
C ALA A 311 -21.20 -10.79 -3.71
N THR A 312 -20.27 -11.39 -4.43
CA THR A 312 -20.35 -11.54 -5.89
C THR A 312 -20.52 -13.02 -6.27
N ASP A 313 -21.16 -13.25 -7.41
CA ASP A 313 -21.32 -14.60 -7.99
C ASP A 313 -19.99 -15.21 -8.44
N THR A 314 -19.00 -14.38 -8.75
CA THR A 314 -17.64 -14.78 -9.09
C THR A 314 -16.60 -14.09 -8.21
N SER A 315 -15.48 -14.75 -7.96
CA SER A 315 -14.32 -14.12 -7.31
C SER A 315 -13.77 -12.99 -8.18
N ILE A 316 -13.52 -11.84 -7.56
CA ILE A 316 -12.87 -10.69 -8.19
C ILE A 316 -11.36 -10.89 -8.11
N ASP A 317 -10.67 -10.80 -9.24
CA ASP A 317 -9.22 -10.66 -9.23
C ASP A 317 -8.84 -9.26 -8.66
N PRO A 318 -8.11 -9.19 -7.54
CA PRO A 318 -7.80 -7.93 -6.89
C PRO A 318 -6.88 -7.03 -7.74
N VAL A 319 -6.04 -7.58 -8.63
CA VAL A 319 -5.20 -6.75 -9.51
C VAL A 319 -6.04 -6.09 -10.60
N SER A 320 -7.03 -6.80 -11.15
CA SER A 320 -8.01 -6.24 -12.07
C SER A 320 -8.82 -5.11 -11.44
N LEU A 321 -9.21 -5.24 -10.17
CA LEU A 321 -9.87 -4.16 -9.42
C LEU A 321 -8.98 -2.92 -9.28
N LEU A 322 -7.72 -3.11 -8.89
CA LEU A 322 -6.73 -2.03 -8.81
C LEU A 322 -6.56 -1.33 -10.17
N ALA A 323 -6.52 -2.07 -11.28
CA ALA A 323 -6.38 -1.50 -12.61
C ALA A 323 -7.60 -0.67 -13.03
N CYS A 324 -8.81 -1.10 -12.68
CA CYS A 324 -10.01 -0.27 -12.85
C CYS A 324 -9.93 1.04 -12.04
N LEU A 325 -9.45 0.98 -10.79
CA LEU A 325 -9.28 2.19 -9.98
C LEU A 325 -8.25 3.15 -10.60
N LYS A 326 -7.13 2.62 -11.15
CA LYS A 326 -6.12 3.40 -11.86
C LYS A 326 -6.72 4.16 -13.04
N GLN A 327 -7.58 3.51 -13.83
CA GLN A 327 -8.22 4.12 -15.00
C GLN A 327 -9.21 5.24 -14.64
N VAL A 328 -9.96 5.10 -13.54
CA VAL A 328 -11.02 6.06 -13.19
C VAL A 328 -10.50 7.21 -12.34
N GLU A 329 -9.62 6.95 -11.37
CA GLU A 329 -9.24 7.94 -10.34
C GLU A 329 -7.73 7.98 -10.03
N GLY A 330 -6.89 7.25 -10.78
CA GLY A 330 -5.49 7.04 -10.43
C GLY A 330 -4.63 8.30 -10.40
N GLN A 331 -4.88 9.29 -11.27
CA GLN A 331 -4.02 10.48 -11.38
C GLN A 331 -3.97 11.33 -10.09
N ASN A 332 -5.05 11.33 -9.30
CA ASN A 332 -5.15 12.15 -8.09
C ASN A 332 -5.05 11.33 -6.79
N ALA A 333 -4.64 10.07 -6.88
CA ALA A 333 -4.59 9.16 -5.74
C ALA A 333 -3.24 8.42 -5.63
N TYR A 334 -2.79 8.21 -4.41
CA TYR A 334 -1.83 7.16 -4.11
C TYR A 334 -2.54 5.83 -4.25
N GLN A 335 -1.98 4.95 -5.06
CA GLN A 335 -2.50 3.61 -5.23
C GLN A 335 -1.58 2.63 -4.51
N PHE A 336 -2.17 1.75 -3.72
CA PHE A 336 -1.42 0.69 -3.07
C PHE A 336 -2.19 -0.63 -3.15
N PHE A 337 -1.42 -1.71 -3.19
CA PHE A 337 -1.89 -3.09 -3.11
C PHE A 337 -0.89 -3.84 -2.25
N ILE A 338 -1.37 -4.60 -1.26
CA ILE A 338 -0.55 -5.53 -0.48
C ILE A 338 -1.32 -6.83 -0.34
N GLN A 339 -0.67 -7.95 -0.67
CA GLN A 339 -1.21 -9.28 -0.48
C GLN A 339 -0.12 -10.20 0.10
N PRO A 340 -0.14 -10.45 1.43
CA PRO A 340 0.70 -11.46 2.05
C PRO A 340 0.39 -12.87 1.49
N PRO A 341 1.27 -13.87 1.74
CA PRO A 341 0.99 -15.24 1.33
C PRO A 341 -0.34 -15.74 1.93
N ASP A 342 -1.15 -16.39 1.08
CA ASP A 342 -2.45 -16.98 1.43
C ASP A 342 -3.43 -16.01 2.11
N ALA A 343 -3.31 -14.71 1.80
CA ALA A 343 -4.13 -13.63 2.37
C ALA A 343 -5.06 -12.99 1.34
N PRO A 344 -6.17 -12.35 1.79
CA PRO A 344 -6.88 -11.41 0.94
C PRO A 344 -5.97 -10.23 0.58
N ALA A 345 -6.24 -9.57 -0.56
CA ALA A 345 -5.52 -8.35 -0.93
C ALA A 345 -6.12 -7.14 -0.22
N PHE A 346 -5.26 -6.24 0.26
CA PHE A 346 -5.65 -4.91 0.70
C PHE A 346 -5.29 -3.89 -0.37
N ILE A 347 -6.28 -3.13 -0.84
CA ILE A 347 -6.17 -2.18 -1.94
C ILE A 347 -6.63 -0.81 -1.47
N GLY A 348 -5.92 0.24 -1.87
CA GLY A 348 -6.35 1.61 -1.67
C GLY A 348 -6.06 2.51 -2.85
N ASN A 349 -6.90 3.54 -2.97
CA ASN A 349 -6.80 4.63 -3.95
C ASN A 349 -7.08 5.93 -3.19
N THR A 350 -6.11 6.40 -2.41
CA THR A 350 -6.30 7.49 -1.45
C THR A 350 -5.76 8.81 -2.02
N PRO A 351 -6.53 9.91 -1.96
CA PRO A 351 -5.98 11.22 -2.28
C PRO A 351 -5.10 11.78 -1.17
N GLU A 352 -5.04 11.16 0.02
CA GLU A 352 -4.41 11.73 1.21
C GLU A 352 -2.99 11.16 1.43
N LYS A 353 -2.03 12.05 1.66
CA LYS A 353 -0.65 11.77 2.06
C LYS A 353 -0.51 11.95 3.57
N LEU A 354 -0.11 10.90 4.29
CA LEU A 354 0.26 11.03 5.71
C LEU A 354 1.49 11.93 5.87
N PHE A 355 2.62 11.53 5.29
CA PHE A 355 3.77 12.39 5.05
C PHE A 355 4.64 11.81 3.94
N HIS A 356 5.54 12.63 3.39
CA HIS A 356 6.62 12.24 2.50
C HIS A 356 7.91 12.89 2.99
N ARG A 357 8.99 12.12 3.05
CA ARG A 357 10.30 12.58 3.50
C ARG A 357 11.33 12.37 2.40
N LYS A 358 12.10 13.41 2.09
CA LYS A 358 13.31 13.34 1.25
C LYS A 358 14.47 13.96 2.02
N TYR A 359 15.47 13.16 2.39
CA TYR A 359 16.49 13.53 3.37
C TYR A 359 15.84 14.02 4.67
N SER A 360 16.14 15.24 5.14
CA SER A 360 15.49 15.83 6.32
C SER A 360 14.22 16.62 6.01
N ASN A 361 13.90 16.85 4.73
CA ASN A 361 12.70 17.60 4.35
C ASN A 361 11.47 16.71 4.42
N ILE A 362 10.47 17.13 5.19
CA ILE A 362 9.18 16.47 5.32
C ILE A 362 8.09 17.34 4.72
N THR A 363 7.15 16.69 4.06
CA THR A 363 5.88 17.29 3.64
C THR A 363 4.72 16.43 4.10
N SER A 364 3.67 17.05 4.62
CA SER A 364 2.38 16.44 4.94
C SER A 364 1.27 17.27 4.30
N GLU A 365 0.04 16.81 4.39
CA GLU A 365 -1.12 17.59 3.95
C GLU A 365 -2.28 17.42 4.92
N ALA A 366 -2.99 18.51 5.17
CA ALA A 366 -4.29 18.46 5.82
C ALA A 366 -5.35 18.36 4.72
N LEU A 367 -6.20 17.34 4.74
CA LEU A 367 -7.31 17.16 3.82
C LEU A 367 -8.58 16.89 4.62
N ALA A 368 -9.51 17.84 4.65
CA ALA A 368 -10.75 17.73 5.43
C ALA A 368 -11.81 18.71 4.92
N GLY A 369 -13.06 18.56 5.38
CA GLY A 369 -14.19 19.35 4.89
C GLY A 369 -14.54 18.99 3.45
N THR A 370 -15.65 18.28 3.25
CA THR A 370 -15.94 17.60 1.97
C THR A 370 -17.26 18.05 1.38
N ARG A 371 -17.28 18.26 0.06
CA ARG A 371 -18.51 18.39 -0.74
C ARG A 371 -18.42 17.58 -2.02
N ALA A 372 -19.56 17.21 -2.59
CA ALA A 372 -19.62 16.60 -3.91
C ALA A 372 -19.14 17.57 -4.99
N ARG A 373 -18.77 17.04 -6.16
CA ARG A 373 -18.57 17.84 -7.37
C ARG A 373 -19.92 18.20 -7.99
N GLY A 374 -20.01 19.38 -8.61
CA GLY A 374 -21.21 19.79 -9.36
C GLY A 374 -21.32 19.05 -10.69
N LEU A 375 -22.55 18.94 -11.22
CA LEU A 375 -22.81 18.36 -12.54
C LEU A 375 -22.41 19.32 -13.67
N THR A 376 -22.39 20.63 -13.39
CA THR A 376 -21.94 21.67 -14.31
C THR A 376 -20.76 22.45 -13.74
N LYS A 377 -19.98 23.13 -14.59
CA LYS A 377 -18.86 23.97 -14.13
C LYS A 377 -19.30 25.09 -13.19
N VAL A 378 -20.46 25.70 -13.44
CA VAL A 378 -21.00 26.79 -12.62
C VAL A 378 -21.40 26.28 -11.24
N GLU A 379 -22.15 25.17 -11.20
CA GLU A 379 -22.54 24.52 -9.95
C GLU A 379 -21.31 24.06 -9.16
N ASP A 380 -20.32 23.48 -9.82
CA ASP A 380 -19.08 23.01 -9.18
C ASP A 380 -18.26 24.15 -8.55
N LEU A 381 -18.26 25.33 -9.19
CA LEU A 381 -17.65 26.54 -8.65
C LEU A 381 -18.43 27.06 -7.44
N GLN A 382 -19.77 27.09 -7.51
CA GLN A 382 -20.61 27.52 -6.38
C GLN A 382 -20.42 26.61 -5.17
N ILE A 383 -20.47 25.28 -5.36
CA ILE A 383 -20.24 24.31 -4.28
C ILE A 383 -18.83 24.49 -3.66
N GLY A 384 -17.83 24.76 -4.50
CA GLY A 384 -16.47 25.04 -4.04
C GLY A 384 -16.38 26.32 -3.20
N GLN A 385 -17.05 27.40 -3.63
CA GLN A 385 -17.12 28.66 -2.87
C GLN A 385 -17.84 28.47 -1.55
N ASP A 386 -18.98 27.76 -1.55
CA ASP A 386 -19.74 27.44 -0.35
C ASP A 386 -18.89 26.64 0.65
N LEU A 387 -18.11 25.67 0.16
CA LEU A 387 -17.17 24.90 0.98
C LEU A 387 -16.08 25.80 1.60
N LEU A 388 -15.50 26.72 0.82
CA LEU A 388 -14.49 27.66 1.30
C LEU A 388 -15.02 28.62 2.38
N SER A 389 -16.28 29.05 2.26
CA SER A 389 -16.91 29.99 3.20
C SER A 389 -17.62 29.34 4.39
N SER A 390 -17.91 28.04 4.33
CA SER A 390 -18.69 27.34 5.36
C SER A 390 -17.98 27.36 6.73
N PRO A 391 -18.57 27.97 7.78
CA PRO A 391 -17.96 28.00 9.11
C PRO A 391 -17.74 26.60 9.68
N LYS A 392 -18.67 25.67 9.40
CA LYS A 392 -18.60 24.28 9.85
C LYS A 392 -17.39 23.56 9.25
N ASP A 393 -17.26 23.59 7.92
CA ASP A 393 -16.20 22.85 7.23
C ASP A 393 -14.83 23.50 7.50
N ASN A 394 -14.78 24.83 7.62
CA ASN A 394 -13.57 25.54 8.06
C ASN A 394 -13.13 25.14 9.47
N ASN A 395 -14.07 24.96 10.40
CA ASN A 395 -13.74 24.50 11.77
C ASN A 395 -13.16 23.09 11.74
N GLU A 396 -13.80 22.15 11.01
CA GLU A 396 -13.29 20.79 10.86
C GLU A 396 -11.88 20.78 10.23
N PHE A 397 -11.68 21.55 9.17
CA PHE A 397 -10.40 21.67 8.49
C PHE A 397 -9.31 22.27 9.39
N THR A 398 -9.64 23.31 10.16
CA THR A 398 -8.70 23.94 11.10
C THR A 398 -8.25 22.95 12.18
N ILE A 399 -9.16 22.15 12.72
CA ILE A 399 -8.83 21.10 13.69
C ILE A 399 -7.78 20.14 13.13
N VAL A 400 -7.96 19.67 11.90
CA VAL A 400 -7.02 18.75 11.24
C VAL A 400 -5.68 19.44 10.96
N ARG A 401 -5.70 20.62 10.32
CA ARG A 401 -4.50 21.37 9.96
C ARG A 401 -3.62 21.72 11.16
N GLU A 402 -4.22 22.28 12.21
CA GLU A 402 -3.47 22.68 13.41
C GLU A 402 -2.95 21.49 14.20
N SER A 403 -3.67 20.37 14.20
CA SER A 403 -3.18 19.14 14.85
C SER A 403 -1.98 18.55 14.11
N ILE A 404 -2.02 18.48 12.77
CA ILE A 404 -0.88 18.02 11.96
C ILE A 404 0.31 18.98 12.17
N ARG A 405 0.10 20.30 12.12
CA ARG A 405 1.15 21.30 12.36
C ARG A 405 1.84 21.08 13.72
N ARG A 406 1.06 21.02 14.81
CA ARG A 406 1.59 20.81 16.16
C ARG A 406 2.35 19.49 16.30
N LYS A 407 1.86 18.42 15.67
CA LYS A 407 2.54 17.11 15.65
C LYS A 407 3.87 17.18 14.91
N MET A 408 3.94 17.92 13.79
CA MET A 408 5.20 18.15 13.06
C MET A 408 6.18 19.02 13.87
N GLU A 409 5.71 20.02 14.61
CA GLU A 409 6.54 20.89 15.47
C GLU A 409 7.25 20.14 16.61
N ILE A 410 6.84 18.91 16.93
CA ILE A 410 7.52 18.07 17.92
C ILE A 410 8.90 17.66 17.41
N THR A 411 9.04 17.33 16.11
CA THR A 411 10.26 16.77 15.52
C THR A 411 10.93 17.66 14.49
N CYS A 412 10.23 18.70 13.99
CA CYS A 412 10.77 19.65 13.02
C CYS A 412 11.30 20.92 13.69
N ASN A 413 12.27 21.59 13.06
CA ASN A 413 12.75 22.90 13.49
C ASN A 413 11.71 24.00 13.27
N GLU A 414 11.16 24.04 12.05
CA GLU A 414 10.09 24.96 11.64
C GLU A 414 9.09 24.21 10.77
N VAL A 415 7.82 24.62 10.84
CA VAL A 415 6.74 24.07 10.02
C VAL A 415 6.05 25.21 9.28
N LEU A 416 6.21 25.22 7.96
CA LEU A 416 5.52 26.13 7.05
C LEU A 416 4.19 25.51 6.61
N VAL A 417 3.15 26.33 6.51
CA VAL A 417 1.83 25.93 6.00
C VAL A 417 1.45 26.82 4.82
N GLU A 418 1.76 26.37 3.61
CA GLU A 418 1.57 27.16 2.39
C GLU A 418 1.21 26.25 1.19
N PRO A 419 0.04 26.43 0.54
CA PRO A 419 -1.02 27.34 0.93
C PRO A 419 -1.70 26.89 2.24
N SER A 420 -2.09 27.87 3.05
CA SER A 420 -2.74 27.61 4.36
C SER A 420 -4.18 27.08 4.25
N LYS A 421 -4.83 27.26 3.10
CA LYS A 421 -6.13 26.69 2.73
C LYS A 421 -6.36 26.83 1.22
N ALA A 422 -6.72 25.73 0.55
CA ALA A 422 -7.07 25.69 -0.87
C ALA A 422 -8.18 24.66 -1.12
N LEU A 423 -8.78 24.67 -2.31
CA LEU A 423 -9.67 23.60 -2.77
C LEU A 423 -8.88 22.52 -3.50
N ARG A 424 -9.01 21.27 -3.05
CA ARG A 424 -8.53 20.09 -3.79
C ARG A 424 -9.73 19.42 -4.47
N LYS A 425 -9.79 19.49 -5.80
CA LYS A 425 -10.84 18.86 -6.60
C LYS A 425 -10.43 17.45 -7.01
N LEU A 426 -11.23 16.45 -6.62
CA LEU A 426 -11.11 15.05 -7.04
C LEU A 426 -12.26 14.71 -8.01
N PRO A 427 -12.25 13.53 -8.66
CA PRO A 427 -13.29 13.17 -9.63
C PRO A 427 -14.72 13.24 -9.09
N ARG A 428 -14.95 12.80 -7.84
CA ARG A 428 -16.30 12.73 -7.23
C ARG A 428 -16.57 13.77 -6.14
N VAL A 429 -15.53 14.20 -5.45
CA VAL A 429 -15.62 15.13 -4.31
C VAL A 429 -14.57 16.24 -4.40
N GLN A 430 -14.72 17.27 -3.59
CA GLN A 430 -13.71 18.29 -3.37
C GLN A 430 -13.54 18.56 -1.88
N HIS A 431 -12.31 18.87 -1.47
CA HIS A 431 -11.90 19.05 -0.09
C HIS A 431 -11.28 20.42 0.15
N LEU A 432 -11.29 20.89 1.40
CA LEU A 432 -10.32 21.88 1.85
C LEU A 432 -8.97 21.18 2.07
N SER A 433 -7.89 21.80 1.59
CA SER A 433 -6.53 21.28 1.71
C SER A 433 -5.54 22.33 2.18
N ALA A 434 -4.53 21.93 2.96
CA ALA A 434 -3.33 22.72 3.21
C ALA A 434 -2.10 21.84 3.05
N GLU A 435 -1.01 22.42 2.57
CA GLU A 435 0.29 21.76 2.50
C GLU A 435 1.14 22.19 3.69
N LEU A 436 1.76 21.22 4.35
CA LEU A 436 2.64 21.45 5.48
C LEU A 436 4.03 20.95 5.11
N SER A 437 5.06 21.75 5.35
CA SER A 437 6.45 21.37 5.11
C SER A 437 7.32 21.75 6.29
N GLY A 438 8.32 20.93 6.60
CA GLY A 438 9.29 21.22 7.65
C GLY A 438 10.58 20.44 7.46
N THR A 439 11.55 20.72 8.32
CA THR A 439 12.85 20.04 8.34
C THR A 439 13.03 19.31 9.66
N LEU A 440 13.22 17.99 9.62
CA LEU A 440 13.50 17.17 10.79
C LEU A 440 14.74 17.67 11.53
N ARG A 441 14.72 17.58 12.86
CA ARG A 441 15.87 17.86 13.72
C ARG A 441 16.96 16.80 13.54
N ASN A 442 16.58 15.52 13.56
CA ASN A 442 17.47 14.39 13.34
C ASN A 442 16.85 13.38 12.36
N GLU A 443 17.69 12.58 11.70
CA GLU A 443 17.21 11.53 10.79
C GLU A 443 16.45 10.41 11.51
N ASP A 444 16.77 10.15 12.79
CA ASP A 444 16.14 9.12 13.62
C ASP A 444 14.72 9.51 14.05
N ASP A 445 14.35 10.78 13.95
CA ASP A 445 13.01 11.30 14.29
C ASP A 445 11.92 10.83 13.28
N GLU A 446 12.27 10.01 12.28
CA GLU A 446 11.34 9.45 11.29
C GLU A 446 10.23 8.61 11.92
N PHE A 447 10.60 7.79 12.90
CA PHE A 447 9.65 6.95 13.60
C PHE A 447 8.73 7.79 14.48
N ASP A 448 9.30 8.83 15.10
CA ASP A 448 8.55 9.76 15.95
C ASP A 448 7.53 10.55 15.12
N ILE A 449 7.87 11.00 13.91
CA ILE A 449 6.89 11.67 13.05
C ILE A 449 5.79 10.71 12.58
N LEU A 450 6.12 9.46 12.24
CA LEU A 450 5.12 8.44 11.87
C LEU A 450 4.14 8.20 13.01
N THR A 451 4.65 7.95 14.22
CA THR A 451 3.82 7.67 15.41
C THR A 451 3.05 8.90 15.89
N CYS A 452 3.59 10.11 15.72
CA CYS A 452 2.85 11.33 16.01
C CYS A 452 1.69 11.54 15.03
N LEU A 453 1.91 11.34 13.72
CA LEU A 453 0.90 11.63 12.71
C LEU A 453 -0.17 10.55 12.59
N HIS A 454 0.15 9.28 12.87
CA HIS A 454 -0.78 8.16 12.76
C HIS A 454 -1.42 7.76 14.11
N PRO A 455 -2.76 7.61 14.20
CA PRO A 455 -3.74 7.98 13.19
C PRO A 455 -3.96 9.51 13.14
N SER A 456 -4.30 10.01 11.96
CA SER A 456 -4.57 11.45 11.77
C SER A 456 -5.95 11.82 12.35
N PRO A 457 -6.17 13.09 12.74
CA PRO A 457 -7.51 13.56 13.12
C PRO A 457 -8.52 13.56 11.97
N ALA A 458 -8.08 13.39 10.72
CA ALA A 458 -8.95 13.21 9.58
C ALA A 458 -9.58 11.80 9.54
N VAL A 459 -8.91 10.81 10.12
CA VAL A 459 -9.35 9.40 10.12
C VAL A 459 -9.78 8.86 11.48
N CYS A 460 -9.29 9.43 12.60
CA CYS A 460 -9.64 9.01 13.95
C CYS A 460 -10.49 10.07 14.67
N GLY A 461 -9.93 11.25 14.90
CA GLY A 461 -10.58 12.32 15.65
C GLY A 461 -9.60 13.14 16.47
N LEU A 462 -10.13 13.96 17.39
CA LEU A 462 -9.34 14.79 18.28
C LEU A 462 -10.05 14.93 19.65
N PRO A 463 -9.32 14.79 20.77
CA PRO A 463 -7.99 14.22 20.87
C PRO A 463 -8.00 12.72 20.51
N THR A 464 -6.82 12.20 20.14
CA THR A 464 -6.72 10.89 19.46
C THR A 464 -7.22 9.74 20.33
N GLU A 465 -6.92 9.77 21.63
CA GLU A 465 -7.19 8.66 22.55
C GLU A 465 -8.67 8.56 22.89
N GLU A 466 -9.33 9.68 23.14
CA GLU A 466 -10.77 9.75 23.41
C GLU A 466 -11.58 9.38 22.16
N ALA A 467 -11.10 9.79 20.98
CA ALA A 467 -11.73 9.42 19.72
C ALA A 467 -11.63 7.92 19.47
N ARG A 468 -10.45 7.32 19.70
CA ARG A 468 -10.25 5.87 19.59
C ARG A 468 -11.04 5.10 20.64
N GLN A 469 -11.03 5.60 21.88
CA GLN A 469 -11.98 5.36 22.98
C GLN A 469 -13.39 5.09 22.42
N PHE A 470 -13.93 6.15 21.86
CA PHE A 470 -15.28 6.17 21.34
C PHE A 470 -15.47 5.19 20.17
N ILE A 471 -14.53 5.09 19.23
CA ILE A 471 -14.59 4.18 18.10
C ILE A 471 -14.66 2.73 18.58
N GLU A 472 -13.75 2.31 19.47
CA GLU A 472 -13.70 0.94 20.00
C GLU A 472 -15.01 0.53 20.70
N GLU A 473 -15.65 1.46 21.40
CA GLU A 473 -16.92 1.21 22.10
C GLU A 473 -18.16 1.23 21.18
N ASN A 474 -18.09 1.80 19.97
CA ASN A 474 -19.28 2.14 19.17
C ASN A 474 -19.23 1.81 17.67
N ASP A 475 -18.07 1.45 17.11
CA ASP A 475 -17.96 0.78 15.81
C ASP A 475 -18.22 -0.71 16.04
N VAL A 476 -19.42 -1.15 15.65
CA VAL A 476 -19.89 -2.55 15.73
C VAL A 476 -19.66 -3.25 14.40
#